data_AF-A0A483KTW9-F1
#
_entry.id   AF-A0A483KTW9-F1
#
_cell.length_a   1.000
_cell.length_b   1.000
_cell.length_c   1.000
_cell.angle_alpha   90.00
_cell.angle_beta   90.00
_cell.angle_gamma   90.00
#
_symmetry.space_group_name_H-M   'P 1'
#
loop_
_entity.id
_entity.type
_entity.pdbx_description
1 polymer ?
#
loop_
_entity_poly.entity_id
_entity_poly.type
_entity_poly.pdbx_seq_one_letter_code
_entity_poly.pdbx_strand_id
1 'polypeptide(L)'
;MDKELRQMLLTLRKEREDFCQLRCELREQGNDWLPYPEYLRAIPCGATTRAGTPCKMTTIYHNGRCKLHGGKSTGAKTRAGRKRQRDGYRAWLKKQRDSKAGRKRTREYTSNVARVGASTLPDLGASETDRALQSVDGISLRFSGGTLMVMLPHGHSIAVTLTTTSPRYGGARWWYVCPDCGGRKASLYLHNESLCCRRCAGLHYASQSK
;
A
#
# COMPACT_ATOMS: atom_id res chain seq x y z
N MET A 1 5.28 27.77 21.10
CA MET A 1 4.52 28.69 20.23
C MET A 1 3.86 29.69 21.15
N ASP A 2 4.23 30.96 21.01
CA ASP A 2 3.79 32.04 21.91
C ASP A 2 2.25 32.14 21.96
N LYS A 3 1.73 32.48 23.15
CA LYS A 3 0.30 32.42 23.45
C LYS A 3 -0.47 33.48 22.65
N GLU A 4 0.13 34.64 22.40
CA GLU A 4 -0.48 35.70 21.60
C GLU A 4 -0.52 35.35 20.11
N LEU A 5 0.57 34.82 19.56
CA LEU A 5 0.60 34.32 18.18
C LEU A 5 -0.45 33.22 17.96
N ARG A 6 -0.62 32.32 18.94
CA ARG A 6 -1.66 31.29 18.90
C ARG A 6 -3.06 31.90 18.94
N GLN A 7 -3.30 32.91 19.77
CA GLN A 7 -4.59 33.57 19.88
C GLN A 7 -4.94 34.34 18.60
N MET A 8 -4.01 35.08 18.02
CA MET A 8 -4.19 35.77 16.73
C MET A 8 -4.53 34.79 15.60
N LEU A 9 -3.84 33.64 15.51
CA LEU A 9 -4.13 32.61 14.52
C LEU A 9 -5.50 31.94 14.73
N LEU A 10 -5.97 31.84 15.97
CA LEU A 10 -7.31 31.34 16.29
C LEU A 10 -8.39 32.37 15.91
N THR A 11 -8.15 33.66 16.14
CA THR A 11 -9.04 34.74 15.70
C THR A 11 -9.15 34.78 14.17
N LEU A 12 -8.03 34.75 13.46
CA LEU A 12 -8.01 34.70 11.99
C LEU A 12 -8.68 33.43 11.44
N ARG A 13 -8.59 32.31 12.17
CA ARG A 13 -9.28 31.07 11.83
C ARG A 13 -10.79 31.18 12.03
N LYS A 14 -11.23 31.81 13.12
CA LYS A 14 -12.63 32.07 13.41
C LYS A 14 -13.24 33.01 12.38
N GLU A 15 -12.59 34.14 12.07
CA GLU A 15 -13.01 35.06 11.01
C GLU A 15 -13.15 34.37 9.65
N ARG A 16 -12.28 33.40 9.37
CA ARG A 16 -12.35 32.60 8.14
C ARG A 16 -13.48 31.56 8.16
N GLU A 17 -13.78 30.96 9.30
CA GLU A 17 -14.90 30.02 9.47
C GLU A 17 -16.23 30.78 9.34
N ASP A 18 -16.36 31.91 10.02
CA ASP A 18 -17.49 32.85 9.92
C ASP A 18 -17.71 33.30 8.46
N PHE A 19 -16.61 33.53 7.74
CA PHE A 19 -16.69 33.88 6.32
C PHE A 19 -17.09 32.72 5.39
N CYS A 20 -16.66 31.51 5.71
CA CYS A 20 -17.13 30.33 4.97
C CYS A 20 -18.64 30.11 5.19
N GLN A 21 -19.14 30.42 6.38
CA GLN A 21 -20.55 30.34 6.76
C GLN A 21 -21.39 31.39 6.02
N LEU A 22 -20.98 32.67 6.07
CA LEU A 22 -21.62 33.77 5.33
C LEU A 22 -21.73 33.46 3.83
N ARG A 23 -20.71 32.81 3.25
CA ARG A 23 -20.72 32.42 1.83
C ARG A 23 -21.70 31.29 1.52
N CYS A 24 -21.89 30.34 2.43
CA CYS A 24 -22.92 29.31 2.26
C CYS A 24 -24.32 29.94 2.26
N GLU A 25 -24.57 30.88 3.17
CA GLU A 25 -25.85 31.59 3.30
C GLU A 25 -26.15 32.46 2.09
N LEU A 26 -25.18 33.26 1.61
CA LEU A 26 -25.33 34.06 0.38
C LEU A 26 -25.66 33.19 -0.84
N ARG A 27 -25.11 31.97 -0.90
CA ARG A 27 -25.38 31.04 -2.00
C ARG A 27 -26.77 30.40 -1.90
N GLU A 28 -27.23 30.06 -0.70
CA GLU A 28 -28.59 29.53 -0.47
C GLU A 28 -29.66 30.57 -0.80
N GLN A 29 -29.35 31.84 -0.60
CA GLN A 29 -30.19 32.98 -0.98
C GLN A 29 -30.10 33.33 -2.48
N GLY A 30 -29.31 32.59 -3.27
CA GLY A 30 -29.14 32.86 -4.70
C GLY A 30 -28.43 34.17 -5.00
N ASN A 31 -27.55 34.62 -4.10
CA ASN A 31 -26.79 35.87 -4.18
C ASN A 31 -25.28 35.63 -4.42
N ASP A 32 -24.91 34.53 -5.10
CA ASP A 32 -23.51 34.17 -5.40
C ASP A 32 -22.82 35.11 -6.41
N TRP A 33 -23.53 36.15 -6.88
CA TRP A 33 -23.07 37.19 -7.80
C TRP A 33 -22.54 38.45 -7.12
N LEU A 34 -22.79 38.66 -5.82
CA LEU A 34 -22.30 39.85 -5.11
C LEU A 34 -20.76 39.81 -4.98
N PRO A 35 -20.05 40.87 -5.40
CA PRO A 35 -18.59 40.89 -5.34
C PRO A 35 -18.12 40.91 -3.89
N TYR A 36 -17.00 40.23 -3.62
CA TYR A 36 -16.37 40.25 -2.31
C TYR A 36 -16.05 41.68 -1.86
N PRO A 37 -16.37 42.05 -0.59
CA PRO A 37 -15.88 43.26 0.02
C PRO A 37 -14.37 43.40 -0.16
N GLU A 38 -13.90 44.61 -0.45
CA GLU A 38 -12.54 44.86 -0.91
C GLU A 38 -11.46 44.38 0.08
N TYR A 39 -11.74 44.50 1.37
CA TYR A 39 -10.86 44.04 2.45
C TYR A 39 -10.69 42.51 2.53
N LEU A 40 -11.50 41.73 1.81
CA LEU A 40 -11.49 40.26 1.83
C LEU A 40 -10.86 39.63 0.58
N ARG A 41 -10.47 40.43 -0.43
CA ARG A 41 -10.03 39.96 -1.76
C ARG A 41 -8.65 39.28 -1.80
N ALA A 42 -7.85 39.37 -0.74
CA ALA A 42 -6.49 38.82 -0.69
C ALA A 42 -6.23 37.87 0.48
N ILE A 43 -7.29 37.34 1.11
CA ILE A 43 -7.14 36.48 2.28
C ILE A 43 -6.49 35.14 1.87
N PRO A 44 -5.37 34.73 2.49
CA PRO A 44 -4.75 33.45 2.22
C PRO A 44 -5.72 32.33 2.54
N CYS A 45 -5.67 31.28 1.73
CA CYS A 45 -6.49 30.09 1.93
C CYS A 45 -6.42 29.62 3.36
N GLY A 46 -5.27 29.72 4.03
CA GLY A 46 -5.12 29.47 5.46
C GLY A 46 -5.37 28.02 5.87
N ALA A 47 -5.88 27.17 4.97
CA ALA A 47 -6.05 25.75 5.20
C ALA A 47 -4.67 25.16 5.49
N THR A 48 -4.54 24.37 6.52
CA THR A 48 -3.26 23.73 6.83
C THR A 48 -2.82 22.88 5.64
N THR A 49 -1.65 23.17 5.06
CA THR A 49 -1.07 22.36 3.97
C THR A 49 -0.57 21.02 4.51
N ARG A 50 -0.16 20.12 3.61
CA ARG A 50 0.49 18.86 3.99
C ARG A 50 1.77 19.05 4.82
N ALA A 51 2.39 20.23 4.78
CA ALA A 51 3.59 20.57 5.53
C ALA A 51 3.30 21.21 6.92
N GLY A 52 2.04 21.29 7.37
CA GLY A 52 1.67 21.89 8.67
C GLY A 52 1.67 23.42 8.69
N THR A 53 2.24 24.05 7.67
CA THR A 53 2.16 25.48 7.48
C THR A 53 0.82 25.87 6.84
N PRO A 54 0.24 27.03 7.20
CA PRO A 54 -0.97 27.55 6.56
C PRO A 54 -0.80 27.68 5.05
N CYS A 55 -1.84 27.34 4.29
CA CYS A 55 -1.85 27.49 2.85
C CYS A 55 -1.84 28.97 2.52
N LYS A 56 -0.72 29.40 1.96
CA LYS A 56 -0.50 30.80 1.58
C LYS A 56 -1.21 31.19 0.29
N MET A 57 -2.03 30.28 -0.28
CA MET A 57 -2.74 30.50 -1.53
C MET A 57 -3.87 31.50 -1.34
N THR A 58 -3.66 32.76 -1.70
CA THR A 58 -4.67 33.83 -1.61
C THR A 58 -5.75 33.73 -2.69
N THR A 59 -5.49 32.93 -3.73
CA THR A 59 -6.46 32.68 -4.80
C THR A 59 -7.51 31.66 -4.37
N ILE A 60 -8.65 32.18 -3.94
CA ILE A 60 -9.85 31.43 -3.56
C ILE A 60 -10.90 31.59 -4.67
N TYR A 61 -11.53 30.49 -5.11
CA TYR A 61 -12.53 30.55 -6.19
C TYR A 61 -13.83 31.23 -5.72
N HIS A 62 -14.70 31.63 -6.65
CA HIS A 62 -16.02 32.23 -6.36
C HIS A 62 -16.90 31.36 -5.43
N ASN A 63 -16.79 30.02 -5.52
CA ASN A 63 -17.42 29.08 -4.58
C ASN A 63 -16.75 29.03 -3.20
N GLY A 64 -15.82 29.97 -2.97
CA GLY A 64 -14.89 30.19 -1.87
C GLY A 64 -14.03 29.01 -1.43
N ARG A 65 -13.70 28.12 -2.36
CA ARG A 65 -12.81 26.99 -2.12
C ARG A 65 -11.45 27.24 -2.79
N CYS A 66 -10.37 26.75 -2.17
CA CYS A 66 -9.02 26.87 -2.74
C CYS A 66 -8.75 25.77 -3.74
N LYS A 67 -8.08 26.03 -4.87
CA LYS A 67 -7.67 24.99 -5.85
C LYS A 67 -7.07 23.73 -5.21
N LEU A 68 -6.18 23.93 -4.25
CA LEU A 68 -5.51 22.85 -3.52
C LEU A 68 -6.38 22.33 -2.36
N HIS A 69 -7.18 23.22 -1.77
CA HIS A 69 -8.02 22.95 -0.60
C HIS A 69 -9.49 23.31 -0.89
N GLY A 70 -10.06 22.57 -1.85
CA GLY A 70 -11.49 22.55 -2.12
C GLY A 70 -11.98 22.90 -3.53
N GLY A 71 -11.16 23.31 -4.49
CA GLY A 71 -11.65 23.74 -5.81
C GLY A 71 -11.60 22.66 -6.88
N LYS A 72 -12.14 21.47 -6.64
CA LYS A 72 -12.03 20.33 -7.57
C LYS A 72 -12.92 20.49 -8.80
N SER A 73 -12.49 19.98 -9.94
CA SER A 73 -13.38 19.87 -11.10
C SER A 73 -14.54 18.93 -10.76
N THR A 74 -15.74 19.23 -11.25
CA THR A 74 -16.94 18.41 -11.01
C THR A 74 -16.95 17.10 -11.80
N GLY A 75 -15.85 16.74 -12.46
CA GLY A 75 -15.80 15.66 -13.45
C GLY A 75 -16.67 15.93 -14.68
N ALA A 76 -16.69 14.98 -15.62
CA ALA A 76 -17.56 15.07 -16.79
C ALA A 76 -19.03 14.75 -16.40
N LYS A 77 -19.93 15.72 -16.58
CA LYS A 77 -21.35 15.58 -16.22
C LYS A 77 -22.17 14.80 -17.26
N THR A 78 -21.71 14.73 -18.52
CA THR A 78 -22.44 14.09 -19.63
C THR A 78 -22.01 12.64 -19.85
N ARG A 79 -22.90 11.83 -20.46
CA ARG A 79 -22.58 10.44 -20.83
C ARG A 79 -21.42 10.37 -21.84
N ALA A 80 -21.44 11.24 -22.84
CA ALA A 80 -20.37 11.37 -23.83
C ALA A 80 -19.02 11.77 -23.18
N GLY A 81 -19.03 12.72 -22.23
CA GLY A 81 -17.81 13.15 -21.53
C GLY A 81 -17.20 12.05 -20.66
N ARG A 82 -18.03 11.26 -19.96
CA ARG A 82 -17.56 10.09 -19.19
C ARG A 82 -17.00 8.99 -20.10
N LYS A 83 -17.60 8.78 -21.28
CA LYS A 83 -17.08 7.83 -22.28
C LYS A 83 -15.69 8.26 -22.77
N ARG A 84 -15.51 9.54 -23.11
CA ARG A 84 -14.22 10.07 -23.54
C ARG A 84 -13.11 9.89 -22.49
N GLN A 85 -13.40 10.15 -21.21
CA GLN A 85 -12.43 9.92 -20.13
C GLN A 85 -12.03 8.44 -20.02
N ARG A 86 -13.00 7.53 -20.16
CA ARG A 86 -12.76 6.09 -20.14
C ARG A 86 -11.95 5.61 -21.33
N ASP A 87 -12.25 6.13 -22.52
CA ASP A 87 -11.54 5.77 -23.75
C ASP A 87 -10.09 6.27 -23.70
N GLY A 88 -9.86 7.47 -23.19
CA GLY A 88 -8.50 7.99 -22.93
C GLY A 88 -7.72 7.13 -21.93
N TYR A 89 -8.35 6.71 -20.83
CA TYR A 89 -7.73 5.81 -19.87
C TYR A 89 -7.39 4.44 -20.48
N ARG A 90 -8.28 3.88 -21.30
CA ARG A 90 -8.04 2.63 -22.02
C ARG A 90 -6.89 2.76 -23.03
N ALA A 91 -6.82 3.86 -23.77
CA ALA A 91 -5.72 4.13 -24.69
C ALA A 91 -4.38 4.28 -23.95
N TRP A 92 -4.37 4.96 -22.80
CA TRP A 92 -3.19 5.03 -21.93
C TRP A 92 -2.75 3.64 -21.44
N LEU A 93 -3.69 2.80 -20.98
CA LEU A 93 -3.39 1.42 -20.58
C LEU A 93 -2.83 0.59 -21.73
N LYS A 94 -3.37 0.74 -22.94
CA LYS A 94 -2.86 0.07 -24.13
C LYS A 94 -1.41 0.51 -24.41
N LYS A 95 -1.13 1.81 -24.46
CA LYS A 95 0.24 2.34 -24.61
C LYS A 95 1.19 1.83 -23.55
N GLN A 96 0.75 1.73 -22.29
CA GLN A 96 1.57 1.17 -21.20
C GLN A 96 1.88 -0.31 -21.41
N ARG A 97 0.90 -1.10 -21.88
CA ARG A 97 1.13 -2.52 -22.22
C ARG A 97 2.08 -2.65 -23.39
N ASP A 98 1.87 -1.89 -24.46
CA ASP A 98 2.71 -1.91 -25.66
C ASP A 98 4.15 -1.48 -25.35
N SER A 99 4.33 -0.43 -24.53
CA SER A 99 5.66 0.03 -24.07
C SER A 99 6.38 -1.00 -23.20
N LYS A 100 5.64 -1.91 -22.54
CA LYS A 100 6.17 -3.00 -21.73
C LYS A 100 6.25 -4.31 -22.51
N ALA A 101 5.58 -4.43 -23.66
CA ALA A 101 5.59 -5.60 -24.52
C ALA A 101 7.00 -5.78 -25.11
N GLY A 102 7.51 -7.02 -25.09
CA GLY A 102 8.88 -7.31 -25.53
C GLY A 102 10.00 -6.92 -24.54
N ARG A 103 9.70 -6.19 -23.46
CA ARG A 103 10.68 -6.00 -22.38
C ARG A 103 10.90 -7.34 -21.68
N LYS A 104 12.07 -7.96 -21.90
CA LYS A 104 12.46 -9.17 -21.17
C LYS A 104 12.31 -8.93 -19.67
N ARG A 105 11.56 -9.80 -18.99
CA ARG A 105 11.51 -9.79 -17.52
C ARG A 105 12.90 -10.18 -17.04
N THR A 106 13.69 -9.21 -16.59
CA THR A 106 15.02 -9.43 -16.01
C THR A 106 14.98 -9.92 -14.57
N ARG A 107 13.78 -10.06 -14.00
CA ARG A 107 13.56 -10.41 -12.60
C ARG A 107 12.57 -11.56 -12.50
N GLU A 108 12.93 -12.52 -11.68
CA GLU A 108 12.04 -13.57 -11.24
C GLU A 108 11.32 -13.12 -9.96
N TYR A 109 10.01 -13.40 -9.89
CA TYR A 109 9.17 -12.94 -8.79
C TYR A 109 8.73 -14.12 -7.93
N THR A 110 8.56 -13.86 -6.64
CA THR A 110 8.10 -14.86 -5.66
C THR A 110 6.75 -15.48 -5.98
N SER A 111 5.93 -14.84 -6.81
CA SER A 111 4.63 -15.35 -7.25
C SER A 111 4.72 -16.43 -8.32
N ASN A 112 5.87 -16.57 -8.97
CA ASN A 112 6.06 -17.46 -10.11
C ASN A 112 6.84 -18.73 -9.71
N VAL A 113 7.18 -18.88 -8.43
CA VAL A 113 8.06 -19.92 -7.92
C VAL A 113 7.33 -20.66 -6.81
N ALA A 114 7.31 -21.99 -6.89
CA ALA A 114 6.74 -22.85 -5.86
C ALA A 114 7.41 -22.58 -4.51
N ARG A 115 6.62 -22.59 -3.43
CA ARG A 115 7.14 -22.23 -2.11
C ARG A 115 6.51 -23.03 -0.97
N VAL A 116 7.28 -23.18 0.09
CA VAL A 116 6.78 -23.60 1.39
C VAL A 116 6.62 -22.36 2.26
N GLY A 117 5.40 -22.09 2.72
CA GLY A 117 4.99 -20.78 3.21
C GLY A 117 4.57 -20.73 4.68
N ALA A 118 4.01 -19.60 5.08
CA ALA A 118 3.45 -19.45 6.42
C ALA A 118 2.16 -20.28 6.62
N SER A 119 1.56 -20.85 5.57
CA SER A 119 0.40 -21.74 5.68
C SER A 119 0.77 -23.11 6.25
N THR A 120 2.01 -23.57 6.07
CA THR A 120 2.49 -24.87 6.53
C THR A 120 3.09 -24.85 7.95
N LEU A 121 3.23 -23.66 8.54
CA LEU A 121 3.79 -23.46 9.88
C LEU A 121 2.75 -23.58 11.03
N PRO A 122 1.50 -23.09 10.91
CA PRO A 122 0.45 -23.26 11.91
C PRO A 122 0.14 -24.71 12.19
N ASP A 123 0.24 -25.56 11.16
CA ASP A 123 0.00 -26.99 11.29
C ASP A 123 1.03 -27.64 12.23
N LEU A 124 2.27 -27.13 12.32
CA LEU A 124 3.36 -27.67 13.15
C LEU A 124 3.16 -27.47 14.68
N GLY A 125 1.91 -27.30 15.14
CA GLY A 125 1.54 -27.19 16.54
C GLY A 125 1.69 -28.50 17.33
N ALA A 126 2.64 -28.48 18.27
CA ALA A 126 2.67 -29.15 19.59
C ALA A 126 2.28 -30.63 19.76
N SER A 127 2.34 -31.47 18.72
CA SER A 127 2.39 -32.92 18.91
C SER A 127 3.48 -33.53 18.05
N GLU A 128 4.52 -34.01 18.74
CA GLU A 128 5.76 -34.60 18.25
C GLU A 128 5.53 -35.98 17.62
N THR A 129 4.66 -36.06 16.61
CA THR A 129 4.40 -37.30 15.89
C THR A 129 4.73 -37.13 14.43
N ASP A 130 5.52 -38.07 13.91
CA ASP A 130 5.91 -38.16 12.51
C ASP A 130 4.67 -38.12 11.62
N ARG A 131 4.52 -37.04 10.84
CA ARG A 131 3.28 -36.81 10.07
C ARG A 131 3.53 -36.13 8.75
N ALA A 132 2.74 -36.52 7.75
CA ALA A 132 2.67 -35.83 6.47
C ALA A 132 1.83 -34.55 6.61
N LEU A 133 2.32 -33.45 6.03
CA LEU A 133 1.56 -32.20 5.88
C LEU A 133 0.98 -32.12 4.46
N GLN A 134 0.00 -31.23 4.27
CA GLN A 134 -0.58 -31.00 2.95
C GLN A 134 0.49 -30.56 1.95
N SER A 135 0.44 -31.15 0.75
CA SER A 135 1.31 -30.76 -0.35
C SER A 135 0.98 -29.34 -0.79
N VAL A 136 2.01 -28.54 -1.04
CA VAL A 136 1.87 -27.15 -1.53
C VAL A 136 2.66 -27.03 -2.82
N ASP A 137 2.02 -26.61 -3.91
CA ASP A 137 2.65 -26.44 -5.22
C ASP A 137 3.41 -27.70 -5.71
N GLY A 138 2.90 -28.91 -5.40
CA GLY A 138 3.53 -30.18 -5.73
C GLY A 138 4.69 -30.60 -4.81
N ILE A 139 4.98 -29.81 -3.78
CA ILE A 139 5.98 -30.09 -2.75
C ILE A 139 5.31 -30.85 -1.61
N SER A 140 5.73 -32.09 -1.37
CA SER A 140 5.20 -32.91 -0.27
C SER A 140 6.09 -32.74 0.96
N LEU A 141 5.47 -32.66 2.13
CA LEU A 141 6.14 -32.28 3.37
C LEU A 141 5.88 -33.35 4.43
N ARG A 142 6.93 -33.83 5.10
CA ARG A 142 6.85 -34.76 6.23
C ARG A 142 7.66 -34.21 7.39
N PHE A 143 7.05 -34.09 8.55
CA PHE A 143 7.73 -33.60 9.74
C PHE A 143 8.16 -34.77 10.62
N SER A 144 9.44 -34.82 11.00
CA SER A 144 9.98 -35.84 11.90
C SER A 144 11.08 -35.25 12.78
N GLY A 145 10.91 -35.33 14.11
CA GLY A 145 11.96 -34.96 15.09
C GLY A 145 12.49 -33.51 14.98
N GLY A 146 11.64 -32.53 14.70
CA GLY A 146 12.07 -31.11 14.56
C GLY A 146 12.66 -30.76 13.18
N THR A 147 12.79 -31.74 12.30
CA THR A 147 13.23 -31.56 10.91
C THR A 147 12.06 -31.76 9.97
N LEU A 148 11.93 -30.86 8.99
CA LEU A 148 10.94 -31.00 7.92
C LEU A 148 11.60 -31.65 6.72
N MET A 149 11.22 -32.89 6.42
CA MET A 149 11.58 -33.58 5.20
C MET A 149 10.69 -33.11 4.06
N VAL A 150 11.29 -32.55 3.04
CA VAL A 150 10.60 -31.99 1.89
C VAL A 150 10.89 -32.85 0.68
N MET A 151 9.86 -33.46 0.09
CA MET A 151 9.95 -34.20 -1.16
C MET A 151 9.60 -33.26 -2.31
N LEU A 152 10.58 -33.03 -3.18
CA LEU A 152 10.44 -32.19 -4.36
C LEU A 152 9.73 -32.94 -5.50
N PRO A 153 9.10 -32.23 -6.44
CA PRO A 153 8.43 -32.84 -7.59
C PRO A 153 9.32 -33.77 -8.44
N HIS A 154 10.63 -33.56 -8.41
CA HIS A 154 11.62 -34.33 -9.18
C HIS A 154 12.17 -35.56 -8.44
N GLY A 155 11.59 -35.92 -7.28
CA GLY A 155 11.94 -37.14 -6.54
C GLY A 155 13.08 -36.99 -5.51
N HIS A 156 13.73 -35.84 -5.44
CA HIS A 156 14.73 -35.54 -4.42
C HIS A 156 14.08 -35.13 -3.08
N SER A 157 14.69 -35.55 -1.97
CA SER A 157 14.26 -35.16 -0.62
C SER A 157 15.30 -34.25 0.05
N ILE A 158 14.82 -33.22 0.75
CA ILE A 158 15.65 -32.23 1.44
C ILE A 158 15.18 -32.08 2.88
N ALA A 159 16.12 -32.12 3.80
CA ALA A 159 15.88 -31.80 5.20
C ALA A 159 15.95 -30.28 5.43
N VAL A 160 14.89 -29.71 5.97
CA VAL A 160 14.81 -28.29 6.35
C VAL A 160 14.67 -28.18 7.86
N THR A 161 15.62 -27.50 8.49
CA THR A 161 15.58 -27.24 9.94
C THR A 161 14.53 -26.20 10.29
N LEU A 162 13.81 -26.45 11.36
CA LEU A 162 12.83 -25.53 11.93
C LEU A 162 13.34 -24.96 13.26
N THR A 163 12.94 -23.74 13.58
CA THR A 163 13.25 -23.09 14.86
C THR A 163 12.05 -22.30 15.34
N THR A 164 12.00 -22.00 16.63
CA THR A 164 10.92 -21.24 17.25
C THR A 164 11.43 -19.94 17.88
N THR A 165 10.55 -18.96 17.97
CA THR A 165 10.75 -17.78 18.83
C THR A 165 9.54 -17.62 19.72
N SER A 166 9.75 -17.25 20.98
CA SER A 166 8.68 -16.98 21.94
C SER A 166 8.04 -15.61 21.68
N PRO A 167 6.75 -15.54 21.28
CA PRO A 167 6.04 -14.28 21.17
C PRO A 167 5.74 -13.67 22.55
N ARG A 168 5.48 -12.37 22.59
CA ARG A 168 5.20 -11.62 23.84
C ARG A 168 3.99 -12.16 24.63
N TYR A 169 3.02 -12.75 23.94
CA TYR A 169 1.77 -13.26 24.54
C TYR A 169 1.75 -14.80 24.68
N GLY A 170 2.92 -15.44 24.73
CA GLY A 170 3.04 -16.90 24.85
C GLY A 170 2.96 -17.65 23.52
N GLY A 171 3.20 -18.97 23.59
CA GLY A 171 3.25 -19.87 22.44
C GLY A 171 4.61 -19.93 21.73
N ALA A 172 4.66 -20.66 20.61
CA ALA A 172 5.84 -20.79 19.77
C ALA A 172 5.53 -20.30 18.36
N ARG A 173 6.30 -19.32 17.87
CA ARG A 173 6.26 -18.92 16.46
C ARG A 173 7.34 -19.68 15.70
N TRP A 174 6.91 -20.61 14.86
CA TRP A 174 7.80 -21.41 14.02
C TRP A 174 8.38 -20.61 12.86
N TRP A 175 9.61 -20.97 12.48
CA TRP A 175 10.37 -20.41 11.39
C TRP A 175 11.14 -21.52 10.67
N TYR A 176 11.27 -21.38 9.36
CA TYR A 176 12.25 -22.12 8.58
C TYR A 176 13.64 -21.52 8.79
N VAL A 177 14.66 -22.36 8.91
CA VAL A 177 16.05 -21.97 8.77
C VAL A 177 16.44 -22.17 7.31
N CYS A 178 16.85 -21.09 6.64
CA CYS A 178 17.32 -21.20 5.27
C CYS A 178 18.61 -22.03 5.20
N PRO A 179 18.69 -23.08 4.38
CA PRO A 179 19.91 -23.88 4.22
C PRO A 179 21.12 -23.04 3.78
N ASP A 180 20.93 -22.12 2.83
CA ASP A 180 22.03 -21.35 2.25
C ASP A 180 22.61 -20.26 3.16
N CYS A 181 21.77 -19.60 3.98
CA CYS A 181 22.20 -18.44 4.77
C CYS A 181 21.98 -18.57 6.28
N GLY A 182 21.40 -19.68 6.76
CA GLY A 182 21.07 -19.90 8.17
C GLY A 182 20.00 -18.97 8.75
N GLY A 183 19.49 -18.01 7.96
CA GLY A 183 18.53 -17.02 8.44
C GLY A 183 17.15 -17.60 8.68
N ARG A 184 16.47 -17.13 9.72
CA ARG A 184 15.06 -17.46 9.99
C ARG A 184 14.14 -16.81 8.96
N LYS A 185 13.22 -17.58 8.37
CA LYS A 185 12.28 -17.15 7.33
C LYS A 185 10.90 -17.75 7.54
N ALA A 186 9.87 -16.98 7.19
CA ALA A 186 8.49 -17.48 7.18
C ALA A 186 8.16 -18.28 5.92
N SER A 187 9.05 -18.28 4.92
CA SER A 187 8.87 -19.03 3.67
C SER A 187 10.21 -19.36 3.02
N LEU A 188 10.28 -20.52 2.38
CA LEU A 188 11.36 -20.95 1.49
C LEU A 188 10.80 -21.20 0.09
N TYR A 189 11.62 -21.01 -0.93
CA TYR A 189 11.26 -21.07 -2.35
C TYR A 189 12.08 -22.15 -3.03
N LEU A 190 11.46 -22.87 -3.96
CA LEU A 190 12.13 -23.88 -4.78
C LEU A 190 13.01 -23.18 -5.82
N HIS A 191 14.32 -23.39 -5.75
CA HIS A 191 15.29 -22.80 -6.66
C HIS A 191 16.43 -23.79 -6.90
N ASN A 192 16.72 -24.10 -8.17
CA ASN A 192 17.74 -25.08 -8.58
C ASN A 192 17.67 -26.40 -7.79
N GLU A 193 16.48 -27.01 -7.73
CA GLU A 193 16.24 -28.29 -7.03
C GLU A 193 16.54 -28.26 -5.52
N SER A 194 16.60 -27.06 -4.92
CA SER A 194 16.74 -26.87 -3.48
C SER A 194 15.71 -25.88 -2.92
N LEU A 195 15.57 -25.81 -1.59
CA LEU A 195 14.73 -24.83 -0.91
C LEU A 195 15.60 -23.77 -0.23
N CYS A 196 15.46 -22.51 -0.64
CA CYS A 196 16.20 -21.42 -0.03
C CYS A 196 15.34 -20.16 0.14
N CYS A 197 15.86 -19.16 0.84
CA CYS A 197 15.10 -17.94 1.09
C CYS A 197 15.01 -17.07 -0.16
N ARG A 198 14.04 -16.14 -0.17
CA ARG A 198 13.84 -15.17 -1.25
C ARG A 198 15.13 -14.49 -1.73
N ARG A 199 16.02 -14.11 -0.81
CA ARG A 199 17.25 -13.37 -1.12
C ARG A 199 18.30 -14.28 -1.77
N CYS A 200 18.44 -15.51 -1.27
CA CYS A 200 19.36 -16.50 -1.83
C CYS A 200 18.93 -16.92 -3.24
N ALA A 201 17.63 -17.11 -3.45
CA ALA A 201 17.06 -17.38 -4.77
C ALA A 201 17.02 -16.16 -5.73
N GLY A 202 17.51 -14.99 -5.32
CA GLY A 202 17.46 -13.78 -6.16
C GLY A 202 16.05 -13.28 -6.51
N LEU A 203 15.02 -13.71 -5.77
CA LEU A 203 13.62 -13.42 -6.09
C LEU A 203 13.19 -12.02 -5.65
N HIS A 204 12.25 -11.45 -6.38
CA HIS A 204 11.65 -10.14 -6.08
C HIS A 204 10.18 -10.25 -5.67
N TYR A 205 9.72 -9.35 -4.78
CA TYR A 205 8.28 -9.20 -4.56
C TYR A 205 7.65 -8.46 -5.75
N ALA A 206 6.45 -8.85 -6.16
CA ALA A 206 5.71 -8.17 -7.22
C ALA A 206 5.51 -6.67 -6.92
N SER A 207 5.28 -6.32 -5.64
CA SER A 207 5.16 -4.94 -5.17
C SER A 207 6.42 -4.09 -5.32
N GLN A 208 7.59 -4.69 -5.59
CA GLN A 208 8.84 -3.97 -5.86
C GLN A 208 8.96 -3.52 -7.32
N SER A 209 8.02 -3.90 -8.18
CA SER A 209 7.96 -3.44 -9.58
C SER A 209 7.03 -2.24 -9.69
N LYS A 210 7.58 -1.10 -10.11
CA LYS A 210 6.80 0.09 -10.51
C LYS A 210 6.41 0.00 -11.99
#